data_AF-A0A2N5FCG3-F1
#
_entry.id   AF-A0A2N5FCG3-F1
#
_cell.length_a   1.000
_cell.length_b   1.000
_cell.length_c   1.000
_cell.angle_alpha   90.00
_cell.angle_beta   90.00
_cell.angle_gamma   90.00
#
_symmetry.space_group_name_H-M   'P 1'
#
loop_
_entity.id
_entity.type
_entity.pdbx_description
1 polymer ?
#
loop_
_entity_poly.entity_id
_entity_poly.type
_entity_poly.pdbx_seq_one_letter_code
_entity_poly.pdbx_strand_id
1 'polypeptide(L)'
;MEDDKIVNYIIYKKDEGLELLIDMYAGLITSIVRKHLGSLREYEEECVNDVLLAIWTNIGHFDKNKNTLKNWIAAISKYKAIDYKRKYLKSKKNIIFTELGSPLHTNNLNLQNEIKAEVDELLSHLNEGDRDLFEKYYLEDVLLESIAIKRNTTINNLYNRLSRGRRKLKGLLK
;
A
#
# COMPACT_ATOMS: atom_id res chain seq x y z
N MET A 1 24.33 -15.10 10.04
CA MET A 1 25.00 -14.82 11.35
C MET A 1 24.43 -13.57 12.01
N GLU A 2 24.52 -12.37 11.42
CA GLU A 2 23.88 -11.16 11.99
C GLU A 2 22.35 -11.19 11.83
N ASP A 3 21.84 -11.48 10.62
CA ASP A 3 20.40 -11.57 10.34
C ASP A 3 19.68 -12.61 11.22
N ASP A 4 20.31 -13.77 11.45
CA ASP A 4 19.74 -14.81 12.32
C ASP A 4 19.65 -14.35 13.77
N LYS A 5 20.62 -13.54 14.25
CA LYS A 5 20.55 -12.95 15.60
C LYS A 5 19.42 -11.95 15.70
N ILE A 6 19.27 -11.05 14.71
CA ILE A 6 18.16 -10.08 14.65
C ILE A 6 16.83 -10.81 14.74
N VAL A 7 16.62 -11.82 13.87
CA VAL A 7 15.39 -12.60 13.83
C VAL A 7 15.11 -13.26 15.17
N ASN A 8 16.09 -13.97 15.74
CA ASN A 8 15.91 -14.68 17.01
C ASN A 8 15.63 -13.71 18.17
N TYR A 9 16.35 -12.61 18.28
CA TYR A 9 16.15 -11.63 19.35
C TYR A 9 14.76 -11.00 19.29
N ILE A 10 14.29 -10.62 18.10
CA ILE A 10 12.94 -10.08 17.93
C ILE A 10 11.87 -11.14 18.21
N ILE A 11 12.08 -12.41 17.81
CA ILE A 11 11.17 -13.53 18.16
C ILE A 11 11.05 -13.67 19.69
N TYR A 12 12.17 -13.59 20.40
CA TYR A 12 12.21 -13.67 21.86
C TYR A 12 11.90 -12.33 22.56
N LYS A 13 11.42 -11.32 21.82
CA LYS A 13 11.03 -10.01 22.35
C LYS A 13 12.14 -9.33 23.16
N LYS A 14 13.36 -9.44 22.66
CA LYS A 14 14.55 -8.76 23.19
C LYS A 14 14.79 -7.45 22.44
N ASP A 15 14.92 -6.35 23.16
CA ASP A 15 15.06 -5.00 22.61
C ASP A 15 16.34 -4.87 21.74
N GLU A 16 17.39 -5.62 22.09
CA GLU A 16 18.65 -5.69 21.34
C GLU A 16 18.44 -6.15 19.89
N GLY A 17 17.38 -6.93 19.62
CA GLY A 17 17.01 -7.32 18.27
C GLY A 17 16.54 -6.14 17.42
N LEU A 18 15.84 -5.19 18.03
CA LEU A 18 15.38 -3.97 17.36
C LEU A 18 16.55 -3.00 17.14
N GLU A 19 17.45 -2.88 18.12
CA GLU A 19 18.68 -2.07 17.97
C GLU A 19 19.52 -2.55 16.79
N LEU A 20 19.82 -3.85 16.73
CA LEU A 20 20.56 -4.45 15.61
C LEU A 20 19.84 -4.27 14.26
N LEU A 21 18.51 -4.38 14.25
CA LEU A 21 17.72 -4.13 13.05
C LEU A 21 17.90 -2.69 12.57
N ILE A 22 17.82 -1.71 13.47
CA ILE A 22 17.98 -0.29 13.15
C ILE A 22 19.40 -0.03 12.63
N ASP A 23 20.42 -0.49 13.34
CA ASP A 23 21.83 -0.30 12.95
C ASP A 23 22.13 -0.82 11.55
N MET A 24 21.56 -1.98 11.18
CA MET A 24 21.81 -2.61 9.89
C MET A 24 20.90 -2.13 8.77
N TYR A 25 19.63 -1.84 9.06
CA TYR A 25 18.59 -1.70 8.05
C TYR A 25 17.92 -0.33 8.02
N ALA A 26 18.21 0.60 8.95
CA ALA A 26 17.60 1.94 8.95
C ALA A 26 17.81 2.66 7.61
N GLY A 27 19.02 2.63 7.05
CA GLY A 27 19.30 3.26 5.75
C GLY A 27 18.45 2.69 4.61
N LEU A 28 18.23 1.37 4.60
CA LEU A 28 17.38 0.70 3.61
C LEU A 28 15.91 1.08 3.79
N ILE A 29 15.40 0.96 5.01
CA ILE A 29 14.01 1.26 5.36
C ILE A 29 13.68 2.70 4.98
N THR A 30 14.49 3.64 5.46
CA THR A 30 14.30 5.08 5.22
C THR A 30 14.37 5.42 3.73
N SER A 31 15.29 4.82 2.96
CA SER A 31 15.38 5.02 1.51
C SER A 31 14.09 4.58 0.79
N ILE A 32 13.55 3.41 1.15
CA ILE A 32 12.31 2.88 0.57
C ILE A 32 11.11 3.74 0.97
N VAL A 33 11.02 4.11 2.24
CA VAL A 33 9.94 4.97 2.76
C VAL A 33 9.93 6.31 2.03
N ARG A 34 11.07 7.01 1.94
CA ARG A 34 11.20 8.28 1.19
C ARG A 34 10.76 8.16 -0.25
N LYS A 35 11.21 7.10 -0.93
CA LYS A 35 10.85 6.83 -2.34
C LYS A 35 9.35 6.71 -2.53
N HIS A 36 8.65 6.05 -1.62
CA HIS A 36 7.23 5.76 -1.76
C HIS A 36 6.32 6.88 -1.21
N LEU A 37 6.72 7.58 -0.15
CA LEU A 37 6.00 8.76 0.37
C LEU A 37 6.00 9.91 -0.63
N GLY A 38 7.10 10.13 -1.35
CA GLY A 38 7.22 11.21 -2.34
C GLY A 38 7.18 12.59 -1.68
N SER A 39 6.09 13.34 -1.88
CA SER A 39 5.93 14.70 -1.37
C SER A 39 5.55 14.78 0.12
N LEU A 40 5.20 13.65 0.75
CA LEU A 40 4.75 13.55 2.15
C LEU A 40 5.93 13.30 3.10
N ARG A 41 7.02 14.05 2.95
CA ARG A 41 8.26 13.82 3.71
C ARG A 41 8.11 14.11 5.20
N GLU A 42 7.18 14.99 5.56
CA GLU A 42 6.86 15.33 6.95
C GLU A 42 6.38 14.13 7.77
N TYR A 43 5.94 13.05 7.13
CA TYR A 43 5.50 11.83 7.81
C TYR A 43 6.50 10.68 7.74
N GLU A 44 7.74 10.95 7.31
CA GLU A 44 8.77 9.92 7.16
C GLU A 44 9.03 9.17 8.47
N GLU A 45 9.23 9.88 9.58
CA GLU A 45 9.55 9.29 10.88
C GLU A 45 8.42 8.40 11.40
N GLU A 46 7.17 8.86 11.31
CA GLU A 46 6.00 8.09 11.69
C GLU A 46 5.87 6.81 10.84
N CYS A 47 6.07 6.92 9.52
CA CYS A 47 6.05 5.77 8.63
C CYS A 47 7.19 4.78 8.90
N VAL A 48 8.39 5.25 9.24
CA VAL A 48 9.52 4.39 9.62
C VAL A 48 9.21 3.65 10.92
N ASN A 49 8.65 4.33 11.92
CA ASN A 49 8.23 3.70 13.17
C ASN A 49 7.18 2.61 12.95
N ASP A 50 6.18 2.87 12.09
CA ASP A 50 5.18 1.87 11.69
C ASP A 50 5.79 0.64 11.01
N VAL A 51 6.86 0.82 10.23
CA VAL A 51 7.60 -0.27 9.59
C VAL A 51 8.35 -1.09 10.63
N LEU A 52 9.07 -0.44 11.54
CA LEU A 52 9.80 -1.13 12.62
C LEU A 52 8.85 -1.93 13.51
N LEU A 53 7.70 -1.35 13.87
CA LEU A 53 6.65 -2.04 14.62
C LEU A 53 6.08 -3.24 13.84
N ALA A 54 5.85 -3.09 12.54
CA ALA A 54 5.37 -4.18 11.70
C ALA A 54 6.39 -5.33 11.61
N ILE A 55 7.68 -5.02 11.52
CA ILE A 55 8.75 -6.03 11.56
C ILE A 55 8.75 -6.72 12.93
N TRP A 56 8.78 -5.96 14.02
CA TRP A 56 8.78 -6.49 15.39
C TRP A 56 7.63 -7.46 15.66
N THR A 57 6.44 -7.12 15.17
CA THR A 57 5.23 -7.91 15.37
C THR A 57 5.17 -9.15 14.48
N ASN A 58 5.70 -9.09 13.26
CA ASN A 58 5.51 -10.14 12.25
C ASN A 58 6.78 -10.96 11.92
N ILE A 59 7.91 -10.71 12.58
CA ILE A 59 9.18 -11.41 12.28
C ILE A 59 9.04 -12.95 12.36
N GLY A 60 8.12 -13.47 13.19
CA GLY A 60 7.88 -14.91 13.32
C GLY A 60 7.36 -15.57 12.03
N HIS A 61 6.86 -14.78 11.09
CA HIS A 61 6.46 -15.26 9.76
C HIS A 61 7.60 -15.22 8.72
N PHE A 62 8.77 -14.72 9.09
CA PHE A 62 9.94 -14.74 8.21
C PHE A 62 10.44 -16.19 8.02
N ASP A 63 10.57 -16.60 6.76
CA ASP A 63 11.10 -17.90 6.37
C ASP A 63 12.35 -17.69 5.50
N LYS A 64 13.52 -17.99 6.08
CA LYS A 64 14.81 -17.83 5.42
C LYS A 64 14.99 -18.69 4.17
N ASN A 65 14.20 -19.75 4.01
CA ASN A 65 14.25 -20.60 2.82
C ASN A 65 13.49 -19.98 1.63
N LYS A 66 12.54 -19.07 1.91
CA LYS A 66 11.71 -18.42 0.88
C LYS A 66 12.24 -17.05 0.48
N ASN A 67 12.90 -16.33 1.41
CA ASN A 67 13.38 -14.98 1.14
C ASN A 67 14.55 -14.59 2.05
N THR A 68 15.34 -13.61 1.63
CA THR A 68 16.34 -12.99 2.50
C THR A 68 15.67 -11.99 3.45
N LEU A 69 16.26 -11.78 4.63
CA LEU A 69 15.73 -10.83 5.61
C LEU A 69 15.64 -9.42 5.02
N LYS A 70 16.70 -9.00 4.32
CA LYS A 70 16.76 -7.74 3.57
C LYS A 70 15.56 -7.54 2.63
N ASN A 71 15.24 -8.54 1.80
CA ASN A 71 14.14 -8.45 0.85
C ASN A 71 12.77 -8.48 1.55
N TRP A 72 12.64 -9.23 2.64
CA TRP A 72 11.43 -9.28 3.44
C TRP A 72 11.14 -7.93 4.12
N ILE A 73 12.17 -7.32 4.74
CA ILE A 73 12.12 -5.95 5.28
C ILE A 73 11.73 -4.96 4.19
N ALA A 74 12.41 -5.01 3.04
CA ALA A 74 12.14 -4.09 1.93
C ALA A 74 10.68 -4.17 1.44
N ALA A 75 10.10 -5.37 1.41
CA ALA A 75 8.70 -5.57 1.05
C ALA A 75 7.77 -4.89 2.07
N ILE A 76 8.00 -5.12 3.36
CA ILE A 76 7.21 -4.48 4.43
C ILE A 76 7.32 -2.96 4.36
N SER A 77 8.54 -2.42 4.23
CA SER A 77 8.78 -0.97 4.11
C SER A 77 8.02 -0.37 2.93
N LYS A 78 8.07 -1.04 1.77
CA LYS A 78 7.36 -0.58 0.57
C LYS A 78 5.84 -0.55 0.79
N TYR A 79 5.25 -1.64 1.26
CA TYR A 79 3.79 -1.71 1.40
C TYR A 79 3.29 -0.75 2.48
N LYS A 80 4.00 -0.65 3.62
CA LYS A 80 3.68 0.35 4.65
C LYS A 80 3.74 1.77 4.11
N ALA A 81 4.80 2.16 3.39
CA ALA A 81 4.90 3.51 2.84
C ALA A 81 3.82 3.83 1.79
N ILE A 82 3.40 2.83 1.00
CA ILE A 82 2.29 2.98 0.05
C ILE A 82 0.97 3.19 0.79
N ASP A 83 0.66 2.35 1.78
CA ASP A 83 -0.57 2.45 2.56
C ASP A 83 -0.63 3.76 3.34
N TYR A 84 0.51 4.17 3.88
CA TYR A 84 0.69 5.44 4.56
C TYR A 84 0.40 6.61 3.62
N LYS A 85 1.02 6.63 2.43
CA LYS A 85 0.75 7.66 1.42
C LYS A 85 -0.73 7.70 1.01
N ARG A 86 -1.38 6.55 0.84
CA ARG A 86 -2.82 6.48 0.52
C ARG A 86 -3.67 7.11 1.63
N LYS A 87 -3.42 6.75 2.88
CA LYS A 87 -4.11 7.30 4.06
C LYS A 87 -4.03 8.83 4.09
N TYR A 88 -2.84 9.40 3.95
CA TYR A 88 -2.65 10.86 4.10
C TYR A 88 -3.05 11.67 2.86
N LEU A 89 -2.93 11.13 1.64
CA LEU A 89 -3.51 11.78 0.46
C LEU A 89 -5.04 11.84 0.54
N LYS A 90 -5.69 10.82 1.13
CA LYS A 90 -7.14 10.81 1.38
C LYS A 90 -7.52 11.86 2.43
N SER A 91 -6.80 11.92 3.55
CA SER A 91 -7.00 12.96 4.56
C SER A 91 -6.79 14.36 4.00
N LYS A 92 -5.74 14.59 3.20
CA LYS A 92 -5.46 15.88 2.57
C LYS A 92 -6.52 16.27 1.54
N LYS A 93 -7.00 15.34 0.71
CA LYS A 93 -8.17 15.58 -0.18
C LYS A 93 -9.42 15.97 0.60
N ASN A 94 -9.69 15.31 1.71
CA ASN A 94 -10.85 15.62 2.55
C ASN A 94 -10.71 16.97 3.27
N ILE A 95 -9.51 17.32 3.76
CA ILE A 95 -9.24 18.61 4.39
C ILE A 95 -9.34 19.75 3.36
N ILE A 96 -8.74 19.60 2.17
CA ILE A 96 -8.84 20.58 1.07
C ILE A 96 -10.30 20.78 0.66
N PHE A 97 -11.10 19.71 0.58
CA PHE A 97 -12.53 19.80 0.25
C PHE A 97 -13.35 20.49 1.35
N THR A 98 -12.92 20.39 2.61
CA THR A 98 -13.64 20.99 3.76
C THR A 98 -13.25 22.46 3.98
N GLU A 99 -12.01 22.85 3.68
CA GLU A 99 -11.52 24.23 3.88
C GLU A 99 -11.76 25.17 2.69
N LEU A 100 -11.78 24.66 1.45
CA LEU A 100 -12.00 25.48 0.25
C LEU A 100 -13.30 25.10 -0.45
N GLY A 101 -14.38 25.80 -0.13
CA GLY A 101 -15.62 25.80 -0.91
C GLY A 101 -15.52 26.41 -2.32
N SER A 102 -14.38 26.30 -3.02
CA SER A 102 -14.24 26.62 -4.45
C SER A 102 -12.92 26.09 -5.05
N PRO A 103 -12.91 25.47 -6.25
CA PRO A 103 -11.73 24.83 -6.82
C PRO A 103 -10.81 25.83 -7.53
N LEU A 104 -9.77 26.29 -6.82
CA LEU A 104 -8.57 26.85 -7.45
C LEU A 104 -7.72 25.72 -8.03
N HIS A 105 -8.08 25.14 -9.19
CA HIS A 105 -7.22 24.18 -9.91
C HIS A 105 -7.54 24.08 -11.42
N THR A 106 -7.69 25.21 -12.09
CA THR A 106 -8.08 25.29 -13.52
C THR A 106 -7.10 24.59 -14.49
N ASN A 107 -5.81 24.50 -14.18
CA ASN A 107 -4.85 23.79 -15.06
C ASN A 107 -4.75 22.28 -14.79
N ASN A 108 -5.30 21.80 -13.66
CA ASN A 108 -5.27 20.38 -13.29
C ASN A 108 -6.59 19.66 -13.62
N LEU A 109 -7.71 20.40 -13.72
CA LEU A 109 -9.02 19.84 -14.04
C LEU A 109 -9.04 19.12 -15.39
N ASN A 110 -8.39 19.67 -16.42
CA ASN A 110 -8.36 19.05 -17.74
C ASN A 110 -7.60 17.71 -17.73
N LEU A 111 -6.42 17.68 -17.10
CA LEU A 111 -5.64 16.44 -16.97
C LEU A 111 -6.35 15.41 -16.09
N GLN A 112 -7.01 15.84 -15.00
CA GLN A 112 -7.79 14.94 -14.15
C GLN A 112 -9.02 14.37 -14.89
N ASN A 113 -9.66 15.17 -15.73
CA ASN A 113 -10.79 14.74 -16.56
C ASN A 113 -10.34 13.77 -17.66
N GLU A 114 -9.19 14.01 -18.28
CA GLU A 114 -8.59 13.11 -19.27
C GLU A 114 -8.21 11.76 -18.64
N ILE A 115 -7.50 11.77 -17.51
CA ILE A 115 -7.14 10.54 -16.77
C ILE A 115 -8.41 9.79 -16.33
N LYS A 116 -9.43 10.52 -15.85
CA LYS A 116 -10.70 9.91 -15.44
C LYS A 116 -11.41 9.25 -16.62
N ALA A 117 -11.47 9.92 -17.78
CA ALA A 117 -12.06 9.38 -18.98
C ALA A 117 -11.34 8.11 -19.46
N GLU A 118 -10.01 8.12 -19.43
CA GLU A 118 -9.18 6.95 -19.79
C GLU A 118 -9.41 5.77 -18.82
N VAL A 119 -9.50 6.04 -17.51
CA VAL A 119 -9.81 5.01 -16.51
C VAL A 119 -11.24 4.48 -16.70
N ASP A 120 -12.22 5.34 -16.93
CA ASP A 120 -13.62 4.93 -17.16
C ASP A 120 -13.76 4.10 -18.44
N GLU A 121 -13.06 4.47 -19.52
CA GLU A 121 -12.98 3.70 -20.76
C GLU A 121 -12.34 2.33 -20.52
N LEU A 122 -11.21 2.28 -19.81
CA LEU A 122 -10.54 1.02 -19.48
C LEU A 122 -11.49 0.10 -18.69
N LEU A 123 -12.13 0.62 -17.65
CA LEU A 123 -13.04 -0.14 -16.80
C LEU A 123 -14.35 -0.55 -17.51
N SER A 124 -14.76 0.17 -18.56
CA SER A 124 -15.94 -0.20 -19.38
C SER A 124 -15.82 -1.58 -20.03
N HIS A 125 -14.60 -2.10 -20.17
CA HIS A 125 -14.33 -3.43 -20.70
C HIS A 125 -14.60 -4.55 -19.67
N LEU A 126 -14.87 -4.23 -18.41
CA LEU A 126 -15.29 -5.18 -17.38
C LEU A 126 -16.82 -5.28 -17.33
N ASN A 127 -17.35 -6.42 -16.84
CA ASN A 127 -18.77 -6.48 -16.50
C ASN A 127 -19.07 -5.55 -15.31
N GLU A 128 -20.32 -5.12 -15.16
CA GLU A 128 -20.74 -4.17 -14.13
C GLU A 128 -20.29 -4.57 -12.70
N GLY A 129 -20.41 -5.86 -12.36
CA GLY A 129 -20.00 -6.34 -11.03
C GLY A 129 -18.49 -6.32 -10.79
N ASP A 130 -17.69 -6.53 -11.83
CA ASP A 130 -16.23 -6.41 -11.80
C ASP A 130 -15.81 -4.95 -11.84
N ARG A 131 -16.46 -4.10 -12.64
CA ARG A 131 -16.23 -2.65 -12.64
C ARG A 131 -16.46 -2.06 -11.25
N ASP A 132 -17.62 -2.30 -10.64
CA ASP A 132 -17.93 -1.85 -9.28
C ASP A 132 -16.94 -2.42 -8.24
N LEU A 133 -16.40 -3.63 -8.48
CA LEU A 133 -15.37 -4.21 -7.60
C LEU A 133 -14.04 -3.46 -7.73
N PHE A 134 -13.65 -3.12 -8.96
CA PHE A 134 -12.44 -2.36 -9.24
C PHE A 134 -12.55 -0.93 -8.72
N GLU A 135 -13.69 -0.27 -8.91
CA GLU A 135 -13.94 1.07 -8.39
C GLU A 135 -13.86 1.08 -6.86
N LYS A 136 -14.59 0.18 -6.19
CA LYS A 136 -14.56 0.07 -4.73
C LYS A 136 -13.17 -0.25 -4.18
N TYR A 137 -12.46 -1.18 -4.82
CA TYR A 137 -11.16 -1.64 -4.31
C TYR A 137 -10.01 -0.68 -4.64
N TYR A 138 -9.95 -0.14 -5.87
CA TYR A 138 -8.82 0.68 -6.34
C TYR A 138 -9.06 2.18 -6.31
N LEU A 139 -10.31 2.66 -6.44
CA LEU A 139 -10.63 4.09 -6.45
C LEU A 139 -11.15 4.57 -5.09
N GLU A 140 -11.91 3.73 -4.38
CA GLU A 140 -12.51 4.08 -3.07
C GLU A 140 -11.72 3.52 -1.86
N ASP A 141 -10.75 2.64 -2.10
CA ASP A 141 -9.96 1.92 -1.08
C ASP A 141 -10.81 1.13 -0.05
N VAL A 142 -11.92 0.55 -0.49
CA VAL A 142 -12.76 -0.30 0.36
C VAL A 142 -12.08 -1.67 0.54
N LEU A 143 -11.94 -2.10 1.80
CA LEU A 143 -11.38 -3.41 2.16
C LEU A 143 -12.18 -4.55 1.52
N LEU A 144 -11.47 -5.57 1.01
CA LEU A 144 -12.11 -6.71 0.36
C LEU A 144 -12.98 -7.51 1.32
N GLU A 145 -12.61 -7.54 2.60
CA GLU A 145 -13.39 -8.08 3.72
C GLU A 145 -14.78 -7.44 3.76
N SER A 146 -14.84 -6.10 3.72
CA SER A 146 -16.10 -5.34 3.75
C SER A 146 -16.92 -5.54 2.48
N ILE A 147 -16.28 -5.61 1.31
CA ILE A 147 -16.95 -5.89 0.04
C ILE A 147 -17.52 -7.32 0.04
N ALA A 148 -16.77 -8.28 0.57
CA ALA A 148 -17.16 -9.68 0.67
C ALA A 148 -18.42 -9.84 1.52
N ILE A 149 -18.44 -9.20 2.70
CA ILE A 149 -19.60 -9.18 3.59
C ILE A 149 -20.80 -8.55 2.88
N LYS A 150 -20.64 -7.35 2.30
CA LYS A 150 -21.74 -6.61 1.65
C LYS A 150 -22.34 -7.34 0.45
N ARG A 151 -21.51 -8.07 -0.31
CA ARG A 151 -21.92 -8.82 -1.50
C ARG A 151 -22.23 -10.29 -1.23
N ASN A 152 -22.23 -10.71 0.05
CA ASN A 152 -22.42 -12.10 0.46
C ASN A 152 -21.54 -13.09 -0.33
N THR A 153 -20.24 -12.80 -0.41
CA THR A 153 -19.27 -13.61 -1.14
C THR A 153 -17.99 -13.81 -0.32
N THR A 154 -17.03 -14.58 -0.84
CA THR A 154 -15.75 -14.81 -0.16
C THR A 154 -14.65 -13.89 -0.67
N ILE A 155 -13.71 -13.54 0.21
CA ILE A 155 -12.53 -12.71 -0.13
C ILE A 155 -11.73 -13.38 -1.27
N ASN A 156 -11.57 -14.71 -1.23
CA ASN A 156 -10.89 -15.47 -2.28
C ASN A 156 -11.57 -15.33 -3.65
N ASN A 157 -12.91 -15.32 -3.69
CA ASN A 157 -13.64 -15.06 -4.93
C ASN A 157 -13.37 -13.65 -5.46
N LEU A 158 -13.36 -12.64 -4.58
CA LEU A 158 -13.02 -11.27 -4.97
C LEU A 158 -11.58 -11.16 -5.50
N TYR A 159 -10.60 -11.80 -4.86
CA TYR A 159 -9.22 -11.87 -5.36
C TYR A 159 -9.15 -12.51 -6.75
N ASN A 160 -9.88 -13.60 -6.99
CA ASN A 160 -9.95 -14.25 -8.30
C ASN A 160 -10.57 -13.35 -9.37
N ARG A 161 -11.64 -12.61 -9.04
CA ARG A 161 -12.27 -11.63 -9.93
C ARG A 161 -11.31 -10.49 -10.26
N LEU A 162 -10.67 -9.90 -9.26
CA LEU A 162 -9.65 -8.85 -9.44
C LEU A 162 -8.47 -9.35 -10.30
N SER A 163 -8.01 -10.58 -10.07
CA SER A 163 -6.92 -11.18 -10.86
C SER A 163 -7.29 -11.33 -12.34
N ARG A 164 -8.47 -11.88 -12.64
CA ARG A 164 -8.98 -12.01 -14.02
C ARG A 164 -9.18 -10.65 -14.68
N GLY A 165 -9.77 -9.69 -13.96
CA GLY A 165 -9.96 -8.32 -14.44
C GLY A 165 -8.64 -7.66 -14.80
N ARG A 166 -7.60 -7.74 -13.95
CA ARG A 166 -6.28 -7.18 -14.22
C ARG A 166 -5.64 -7.80 -15.47
N ARG A 167 -5.78 -9.11 -15.67
CA ARG A 167 -5.27 -9.78 -16.87
C ARG A 167 -5.97 -9.28 -18.13
N LYS A 168 -7.28 -9.08 -18.07
CA LYS A 168 -8.07 -8.53 -19.18
C LYS A 168 -7.64 -7.10 -19.52
N LEU A 169 -7.58 -6.23 -18.51
CA LEU A 169 -7.19 -4.83 -18.70
C LEU A 169 -5.74 -4.69 -19.19
N LYS A 170 -4.82 -5.52 -18.68
CA LYS A 170 -3.43 -5.55 -19.15
C LYS A 170 -3.30 -5.90 -20.63
N GLY A 171 -4.21 -6.71 -21.18
CA GLY A 171 -4.23 -7.02 -22.61
C GLY A 171 -4.66 -5.85 -23.50
N LEU A 172 -5.33 -4.84 -22.92
CA LEU A 172 -5.83 -3.66 -23.63
C LEU A 172 -4.82 -2.50 -23.61
N LEU A 173 -3.98 -2.44 -22.57
CA LEU A 173 -2.86 -1.51 -22.47
C LEU A 173 -1.70 -2.01 -23.34
N LYS A 174 -1.58 -1.46 -24.56
CA LYS A 174 -0.41 -1.64 -25.43
C LYS A 174 0.59 -0.52 -25.22
#